data_AF-A0A3P3EHD8-F1
#
_entry.id   AF-A0A3P3EHD8-F1
#
_cell.length_a   1.000
_cell.length_b   1.000
_cell.length_c   1.000
_cell.angle_alpha   90.00
_cell.angle_beta   90.00
_cell.angle_gamma   90.00
#
_symmetry.space_group_name_H-M   'P 1'
#
loop_
_entity.id
_entity.type
_entity.pdbx_description
1 polymer ?
#
loop_
_entity_poly.entity_id
_entity_poly.type
_entity_poly.pdbx_seq_one_letter_code
_entity_poly.pdbx_strand_id
1 'polypeptide(L)' 'SLIIAEDLASRSFDTDFMLAKITTARFYAEHILNKVPGIRDSIVDGAESVTALPVDMY' A
#
# COMPACT_ATOMS: atom_id res chain seq x y z
N SER A 1 9.06 -12.63 3.50
CA SER A 1 9.34 -11.20 3.22
C SER A 1 9.94 -11.08 1.82
N LEU A 2 9.93 -9.89 1.20
CA LEU A 2 10.51 -9.67 -0.15
C LEU A 2 11.98 -10.10 -0.22
N ILE A 3 12.78 -9.69 0.77
CA ILE A 3 14.22 -10.02 0.89
C ILE A 3 14.46 -11.54 0.88
N ILE A 4 13.65 -12.32 1.59
CA ILE A 4 13.78 -13.79 1.61
C ILE A 4 13.43 -14.38 0.24
N ALA A 5 12.40 -13.86 -0.42
CA ALA A 5 12.01 -14.36 -1.74
C ALA A 5 13.08 -14.07 -2.80
N GLU A 6 13.72 -12.90 -2.74
CA GLU A 6 14.84 -12.53 -3.62
C GLU A 6 16.07 -13.41 -3.36
N ASP A 7 16.43 -13.67 -2.10
CA ASP A 7 17.54 -14.58 -1.74
C ASP A 7 17.28 -16.02 -2.21
N LEU A 8 16.08 -16.57 -1.99
CA LEU A 8 15.74 -17.93 -2.42
C LEU A 8 15.69 -18.07 -3.94
N ALA A 9 15.14 -17.07 -4.65
CA ALA A 9 15.17 -17.04 -6.12
C ALA A 9 16.61 -17.03 -6.66
N SER A 10 17.53 -16.30 -6.02
CA SER A 10 18.95 -16.27 -6.41
C SER A 10 19.66 -17.61 -6.28
N ARG A 11 19.12 -18.50 -5.42
CA ARG A 11 19.61 -19.87 -5.19
C ARG A 11 18.85 -20.91 -6.02
N SER A 12 18.04 -20.49 -6.98
CA SER A 12 17.18 -21.35 -7.82
C SER A 12 16.22 -22.26 -7.03
N PHE A 13 15.86 -21.85 -5.80
CA PHE A 13 14.91 -22.60 -4.97
C PHE A 13 13.49 -22.13 -5.28
N ASP A 14 12.66 -23.03 -5.81
CA ASP A 14 11.24 -22.77 -6.13
C ASP A 14 11.04 -21.45 -6.88
N THR A 15 11.83 -21.27 -7.94
CA THR A 15 12.02 -19.98 -8.63
C THR A 15 10.71 -19.35 -9.09
N ASP A 16 9.81 -20.14 -9.68
CA ASP A 16 8.52 -19.64 -10.18
C ASP A 16 7.65 -19.09 -9.04
N PHE A 17 7.62 -19.79 -7.90
CA PHE A 17 6.88 -19.33 -6.73
C PHE A 17 7.53 -18.09 -6.09
N MET A 18 8.87 -18.04 -6.02
CA MET A 18 9.58 -16.86 -5.50
C MET A 18 9.38 -15.64 -6.40
N LEU A 19 9.40 -15.79 -7.72
CA LEU A 19 9.10 -14.71 -8.67
C LEU A 19 7.67 -14.21 -8.52
N ALA A 20 6.70 -15.10 -8.29
CA ALA A 20 5.33 -14.70 -7.99
C ALA A 20 5.26 -13.87 -6.70
N LYS A 21 5.92 -14.30 -5.62
CA LYS A 21 6.00 -13.54 -4.36
C LYS A 21 6.61 -12.14 -4.55
N ILE A 22 7.70 -12.05 -5.28
CA ILE A 22 8.40 -10.78 -5.58
C ILE A 22 7.44 -9.85 -6.33
N THR A 23 6.80 -10.36 -7.38
CA THR A 23 5.86 -9.61 -8.22
C THR A 23 4.69 -9.08 -7.40
N THR A 24 4.06 -9.92 -6.58
CA THR A 24 2.94 -9.51 -5.71
C THR A 24 3.37 -8.46 -4.69
N ALA A 25 4.55 -8.61 -4.07
CA ALA A 25 5.03 -7.64 -3.08
C ALA A 25 5.28 -6.26 -3.70
N ARG A 26 5.91 -6.21 -4.89
CA ARG A 26 6.16 -4.95 -5.60
C ARG A 26 4.86 -4.28 -6.06
N PHE A 27 3.94 -5.06 -6.64
CA PHE A 27 2.62 -4.55 -7.02
C PHE A 27 1.90 -3.92 -5.84
N TYR A 28 1.85 -4.61 -4.69
CA TYR A 28 1.21 -4.10 -3.49
C TYR A 28 1.84 -2.79 -2.99
N ALA A 29 3.18 -2.71 -2.99
CA ALA A 29 3.89 -1.50 -2.60
C ALA A 29 3.55 -0.30 -3.53
N GLU A 30 3.58 -0.53 -4.84
CA GLU A 30 3.41 0.51 -5.85
C GLU A 30 1.95 0.96 -6.04
N HIS A 31 0.99 0.05 -5.91
CA HIS A 31 -0.40 0.29 -6.31
C HIS A 31 -1.39 0.38 -5.15
N ILE A 32 -1.03 -0.20 -3.99
CA ILE A 32 -1.91 -0.23 -2.81
C ILE A 32 -1.34 0.65 -1.71
N LEU A 33 -0.07 0.44 -1.30
CA LEU A 33 0.53 1.21 -0.21
C LEU A 33 0.79 2.67 -0.57
N ASN A 34 0.96 3.00 -1.84
CA ASN A 34 1.08 4.39 -2.30
C ASN A 34 -0.13 5.28 -1.90
N LYS A 35 -1.29 4.69 -1.61
CA LYS A 35 -2.50 5.42 -1.17
C LYS A 35 -2.45 5.82 0.30
N VAL A 36 -1.63 5.15 1.11
CA VAL A 36 -1.61 5.34 2.58
C VAL A 36 -1.32 6.77 2.99
N PRO A 37 -0.32 7.48 2.41
CA PRO A 37 -0.09 8.89 2.75
C PRO A 37 -1.31 9.77 2.46
N GLY A 38 -1.95 9.61 1.30
CA GLY A 38 -3.14 10.40 0.95
C GLY A 38 -4.34 10.14 1.87
N ILE A 39 -4.56 8.88 2.27
CA ILE A 39 -5.60 8.54 3.25
C ILE A 39 -5.26 9.15 4.62
N ARG A 40 -4.01 9.05 5.07
CA ARG A 40 -3.56 9.68 6.32
C ARG A 40 -3.83 11.18 6.30
N ASP A 41 -3.45 11.86 5.22
CA ASP A 41 -3.61 13.32 5.10
C ASP A 41 -5.09 13.71 5.11
N SER A 42 -5.95 12.93 4.44
CA SER A 42 -7.41 13.17 4.51
C SER A 42 -7.99 13.03 5.92
N ILE A 43 -7.39 12.19 6.77
CA ILE A 43 -7.83 12.00 8.16
C ILE A 43 -7.31 13.13 9.05
N VAL A 44 -6.05 13.52 8.90
CA VAL A 44 -5.40 14.52 9.75
C VAL A 44 -5.86 15.94 9.40
N ASP A 45 -5.93 16.26 8.10
CA ASP A 45 -6.16 17.62 7.61
C ASP A 45 -7.59 17.84 7.09
N GLY A 46 -8.37 16.78 6.87
CA GLY A 46 -9.72 16.87 6.26
C GLY A 46 -10.86 17.21 7.22
N ALA A 47 -10.60 17.28 8.53
CA ALA A 47 -11.63 17.46 9.55
C ALA A 47 -12.38 18.80 9.44
N GLU A 48 -11.65 19.88 9.11
CA GLU A 48 -12.22 21.24 9.05
C GLU A 48 -13.34 21.34 8.01
N SER A 49 -13.14 20.76 6.83
CA SER A 49 -14.11 20.76 5.72
C SER A 49 -15.44 20.10 6.08
N VAL A 50 -15.42 18.98 6.82
CA VAL A 50 -16.63 18.29 7.29
C VAL A 50 -17.32 19.10 8.40
N THR A 51 -16.56 19.70 9.31
CA THR A 51 -17.14 20.49 10.41
C THR A 51 -17.63 21.88 10.00
N ALA A 52 -17.24 22.36 8.82
CA ALA A 52 -17.63 23.68 8.32
C ALA A 52 -19.05 23.72 7.72
N LEU A 53 -19.67 22.56 7.47
CA LEU A 53 -21.03 22.48 6.93
C LEU A 53 -22.06 22.80 8.03
N PRO A 54 -22.89 23.85 7.85
CA PRO A 54 -23.99 24.17 8.77
C PRO A 54 -24.97 23.00 8.91
N VAL A 55 -25.54 22.81 10.11
CA VAL A 55 -26.41 21.65 10.41
C VAL A 55 -27.68 21.61 9.55
N ASP A 56 -28.12 22.77 9.06
CA ASP A 56 -29.27 22.99 8.18
C ASP A 56 -28.99 22.69 6.71
N MET A 57 -27.74 22.38 6.35
CA MET A 57 -27.31 22.01 4.99
C MET A 57 -27.05 20.51 4.79
N TYR A 58 -27.27 19.68 5.81
CA TYR A 58 -27.31 18.21 5.71
C TYR A 58 -28.74 17.70 5.49
#